data_AF-A0A813CHQ4-F1
#
_entry.id   AF-A0A813CHQ4-F1
#
_cell.length_a   1.000
_cell.length_b   1.000
_cell.length_c   1.000
_cell.angle_alpha   90.00
_cell.angle_beta   90.00
_cell.angle_gamma   90.00
#
_symmetry.space_group_name_H-M   'P 1'
#
loop_
_entity.id
_entity.type
_entity.pdbx_description
1 polymer ?
#
loop_
_entity_poly.entity_id
_entity_poly.type
_entity_poly.pdbx_seq_one_letter_code
_entity_poly.pdbx_strand_id
1 'polypeptide(L)'
;VNNGKLDLPNLVIKDSLMAIVVEELDVKDLCTADGVDKFKAWIAERYQEIEVGKIAEALNGFFKKLRRGPNQSVREFNAAFDRSYARLVEIECRLPETARAWAYLSALSLSHSEELAILGSVNNEFV
;
A
#
# COMPACT_ATOMS: atom_id res chain seq x y z
N VAL A 1 -28.80 6.93 -7.85
CA VAL A 1 -28.11 6.93 -9.15
C VAL A 1 -27.29 8.21 -9.22
N ASN A 2 -26.03 8.17 -8.79
CA ASN A 2 -25.11 9.31 -8.97
C ASN A 2 -24.20 8.97 -10.15
N ASN A 3 -24.38 9.71 -11.23
CA ASN A 3 -23.60 9.63 -12.45
C ASN A 3 -22.13 9.91 -12.11
N GLY A 4 -21.31 8.85 -12.21
CA GLY A 4 -19.86 8.98 -12.14
C GLY A 4 -19.39 9.91 -13.25
N LYS A 5 -18.96 11.12 -12.87
CA LYS A 5 -18.08 11.94 -13.69
C LYS A 5 -16.83 11.08 -13.93
N LEU A 6 -16.78 10.43 -15.08
CA LEU A 6 -15.54 9.88 -15.62
C LEU A 6 -14.58 11.05 -15.77
N ASP A 7 -13.47 10.98 -15.05
CA ASP A 7 -12.42 11.98 -15.05
C ASP A 7 -11.67 11.89 -16.40
N LEU A 8 -12.29 12.48 -17.42
CA LEU A 8 -11.86 12.51 -18.82
C LEU A 8 -10.36 12.81 -19.02
N PRO A 9 -9.70 13.74 -18.30
CA PRO A 9 -8.26 13.98 -18.49
C PRO A 9 -7.39 12.77 -18.08
N ASN A 10 -7.76 12.04 -17.03
CA ASN A 10 -7.03 10.83 -16.61
C ASN A 10 -7.18 9.69 -17.62
N LEU A 11 -8.34 9.57 -18.26
CA LEU A 11 -8.60 8.54 -19.27
C LEU A 11 -7.85 8.83 -20.59
N VAL A 12 -7.83 10.09 -21.02
CA VAL A 12 -7.13 10.52 -22.24
C VAL A 12 -5.60 10.38 -22.10
N ILE A 13 -5.04 10.67 -20.93
CA ILE A 13 -3.62 10.44 -20.64
C ILE A 13 -3.30 8.94 -20.64
N LYS A 14 -4.17 8.10 -20.08
CA LYS A 14 -4.00 6.64 -20.06
C LYS A 14 -4.05 6.02 -21.45
N ASP A 15 -4.99 6.45 -22.29
CA ASP A 15 -5.16 5.96 -23.66
C ASP A 15 -4.03 6.45 -24.58
N SER A 16 -3.56 7.69 -24.39
CA SER A 16 -2.43 8.24 -25.15
C SER A 16 -1.10 7.57 -24.75
N LEU A 17 -0.90 7.27 -23.46
CA LEU A 17 0.22 6.47 -23.00
C LEU A 17 0.14 5.05 -23.53
N MET A 18 -1.04 4.42 -23.54
CA MET A 18 -1.19 3.05 -24.08
C MET A 18 -0.87 2.98 -25.57
N ALA A 19 -1.30 3.97 -26.36
CA ALA A 19 -1.03 4.01 -27.79
C ALA A 19 0.48 4.12 -28.10
N ILE A 20 1.21 4.99 -27.37
CA ILE A 20 2.67 5.12 -27.50
C ILE A 20 3.38 3.83 -27.05
N VAL A 21 2.88 3.21 -25.98
CA VAL A 21 3.46 2.00 -25.38
C VAL A 21 3.31 0.78 -26.30
N VAL A 22 2.27 0.68 -27.13
CA VAL A 22 2.11 -0.45 -28.06
C VAL A 22 3.00 -0.33 -29.32
N GLU A 23 3.40 0.88 -29.71
CA GLU A 23 4.20 1.10 -30.92
C GLU A 23 5.69 0.72 -30.75
N GLU A 24 6.21 0.61 -29.53
CA GLU A 24 7.63 0.28 -29.27
C GLU A 24 7.92 -1.23 -29.15
N LEU A 25 6.89 -2.07 -29.07
CA LEU A 25 7.04 -3.52 -28.91
C LEU A 25 7.03 -4.21 -30.29
N ASP A 26 8.19 -4.67 -30.77
CA ASP A 26 8.26 -5.39 -32.04
C ASP A 26 7.60 -6.78 -31.91
N VAL A 27 6.46 -6.95 -32.57
CA VAL A 27 5.70 -8.20 -32.60
C VAL A 27 6.53 -9.37 -33.14
N LYS A 28 7.53 -9.10 -33.99
CA LYS A 28 8.42 -10.13 -34.52
C LYS A 28 9.35 -10.70 -33.45
N ASP A 29 9.76 -9.88 -32.48
CA ASP A 29 10.56 -10.34 -31.34
C ASP A 29 9.75 -11.26 -30.42
N LEU A 30 8.43 -11.02 -30.31
CA LEU A 30 7.51 -11.87 -29.56
C LEU A 30 7.24 -13.23 -30.22
N CYS A 31 7.49 -13.37 -31.52
CA CYS A 31 7.35 -14.63 -32.24
C CYS A 31 8.57 -15.56 -32.06
N THR A 32 9.59 -15.13 -31.32
CA THR A 32 10.76 -15.98 -31.00
C THR A 32 10.44 -16.96 -29.87
N ALA A 33 11.23 -18.01 -29.71
CA ALA A 33 11.04 -18.99 -28.63
C ALA A 33 11.05 -18.35 -27.23
N ASP A 34 11.79 -17.25 -27.06
CA ASP A 34 11.90 -16.46 -25.82
C ASP A 34 10.95 -15.25 -25.80
N GLY A 35 10.05 -15.12 -26.78
CA GLY A 35 9.19 -13.96 -26.95
C GLY A 35 8.29 -13.67 -25.75
N VAL A 36 7.85 -14.71 -25.04
CA VAL A 36 7.06 -14.58 -23.81
C VAL A 36 7.87 -13.96 -22.68
N ASP A 37 9.15 -14.30 -22.54
CA ASP A 37 9.99 -13.75 -21.49
C ASP A 37 10.46 -12.33 -21.82
N LYS A 38 10.72 -12.04 -23.11
CA LYS A 38 10.90 -10.67 -23.60
C LYS A 38 9.69 -9.79 -23.30
N PHE A 39 8.47 -10.30 -23.51
CA PHE A 39 7.24 -9.58 -23.18
C PHE A 39 7.12 -9.30 -21.68
N LYS A 40 7.38 -10.31 -20.83
CA LYS A 40 7.38 -10.13 -19.37
C LYS A 40 8.39 -9.10 -18.91
N ALA A 41 9.61 -9.12 -19.45
CA ALA A 41 10.65 -8.15 -19.11
C ALA A 41 10.25 -6.74 -19.54
N TRP A 42 9.68 -6.60 -20.74
CA TRP A 42 9.20 -5.33 -21.27
C TRP A 42 8.04 -4.73 -20.45
N ILE A 43 7.10 -5.57 -20.01
CA ILE A 43 6.07 -5.18 -19.04
C ILE A 43 6.72 -4.79 -17.72
N ALA A 44 7.59 -5.62 -17.16
CA ALA A 44 8.21 -5.36 -15.86
C ALA A 44 8.94 -4.01 -15.84
N GLU A 45 9.73 -3.71 -16.87
CA GLU A 45 10.47 -2.45 -17.01
C GLU A 45 9.55 -1.22 -17.04
N ARG A 46 8.42 -1.30 -17.76
CA ARG A 46 7.51 -0.16 -17.95
C ARG A 46 6.52 0.04 -16.80
N TYR A 47 6.19 -1.02 -16.07
CA TYR A 47 5.28 -0.96 -14.93
C TYR A 47 6.01 -0.89 -13.58
N GLN A 48 7.34 -0.92 -13.57
CA GLN A 48 8.17 -0.82 -12.37
C GLN A 48 7.87 0.46 -11.57
N GLU A 49 7.66 1.60 -12.24
CA GLU A 49 7.32 2.86 -11.57
C GLU A 49 5.95 2.80 -10.88
N ILE A 50 4.99 2.07 -11.46
CA ILE A 50 3.66 1.87 -10.87
C ILE A 50 3.76 1.00 -9.63
N GLU A 51 4.62 -0.02 -9.63
CA GLU A 51 4.89 -0.85 -8.46
C GLU A 51 5.60 -0.06 -7.35
N VAL A 52 6.61 0.75 -7.68
CA VAL A 52 7.28 1.65 -6.72
C VAL A 52 6.29 2.65 -6.12
N GLY A 53 5.39 3.21 -6.93
CA GLY A 53 4.33 4.09 -6.46
C GLY A 53 3.40 3.43 -5.45
N LYS A 54 2.96 2.19 -5.72
CA LYS A 54 2.12 1.41 -4.80
C LYS A 54 2.84 1.09 -3.49
N ILE A 55 4.11 0.69 -3.55
CA ILE A 55 4.95 0.45 -2.38
C ILE A 55 5.05 1.72 -1.54
N ALA A 56 5.37 2.86 -2.16
CA ALA A 56 5.49 4.14 -1.50
C ALA A 56 4.16 4.60 -0.87
N GLU A 57 3.03 4.38 -1.55
CA GLU A 57 1.70 4.70 -1.02
C GLU A 57 1.36 3.86 0.21
N ALA A 58 1.57 2.54 0.14
CA ALA A 58 1.30 1.63 1.25
C ALA A 58 2.18 1.94 2.47
N LEU A 59 3.48 2.17 2.26
CA LEU A 59 4.42 2.54 3.33
C LEU A 59 4.06 3.90 3.96
N ASN A 60 3.79 4.94 3.15
CA ASN A 60 3.40 6.24 3.67
C ASN A 60 2.03 6.19 4.36
N GLY A 61 1.09 5.41 3.84
CA GLY A 61 -0.22 5.18 4.42
C GLY A 61 -0.09 4.58 5.83
N PHE A 62 0.64 3.49 5.96
CA PHE A 62 0.79 2.78 7.23
C PHE A 62 1.65 3.54 8.25
N PHE A 63 2.85 3.97 7.90
CA PHE A 63 3.78 4.52 8.89
C PHE A 63 3.52 5.99 9.22
N LYS A 64 3.13 6.81 8.23
CA LYS A 64 3.01 8.26 8.41
C LYS A 64 1.57 8.71 8.63
N LYS A 65 0.60 8.18 7.86
CA LYS A 65 -0.77 8.71 7.84
C LYS A 65 -1.72 8.00 8.81
N LEU A 66 -1.50 6.71 9.08
CA LEU A 66 -2.38 5.95 9.95
C LEU A 66 -2.24 6.39 11.41
N ARG A 67 -3.21 7.13 11.91
CA ARG A 67 -3.34 7.52 13.32
C ARG A 67 -4.81 7.46 13.73
N ARG A 68 -5.10 7.09 14.96
CA ARG A 68 -6.44 7.10 15.51
C ARG A 68 -6.91 8.55 15.65
N GLY A 69 -8.07 8.86 15.10
CA GLY A 69 -8.70 10.16 15.29
C GLY A 69 -9.23 10.35 16.72
N PRO A 70 -9.38 11.59 17.23
CA PRO A 70 -9.84 11.86 18.59
C PRO A 70 -11.26 11.33 18.88
N ASN A 71 -12.12 11.28 17.85
CA ASN A 71 -13.49 10.77 17.94
C ASN A 71 -13.65 9.37 17.34
N GLN A 72 -12.55 8.73 16.92
CA GLN A 72 -12.58 7.39 16.35
C GLN A 72 -12.53 6.37 17.47
N SER A 73 -13.50 5.45 17.49
CA SER A 73 -13.49 4.35 18.45
C SER A 73 -12.32 3.40 18.17
N VAL A 74 -11.85 2.71 19.22
CA VAL A 74 -10.81 1.68 19.08
C VAL A 74 -11.20 0.61 18.06
N ARG A 75 -12.47 0.19 18.03
CA ARG A 75 -12.96 -0.81 17.08
C ARG A 75 -12.84 -0.35 15.63
N GLU A 76 -13.23 0.88 15.34
CA GLU A 76 -13.11 1.45 13.99
C GLU A 76 -11.66 1.61 13.58
N PHE A 77 -10.80 1.99 14.53
CA PHE A 77 -9.36 2.08 14.30
C PHE A 77 -8.75 0.70 14.01
N ASN A 78 -9.11 -0.35 14.75
CA ASN A 78 -8.62 -1.71 14.50
C ASN A 78 -8.91 -2.15 13.07
N ALA A 79 -10.13 -1.92 12.60
CA ALA A 79 -10.48 -2.24 11.23
C ALA A 79 -9.66 -1.42 10.20
N ALA A 80 -9.31 -0.17 10.50
CA ALA A 80 -8.44 0.64 9.65
C ALA A 80 -6.98 0.16 9.67
N PHE A 81 -6.49 -0.23 10.84
CA PHE A 81 -5.15 -0.78 11.03
C PHE A 81 -5.00 -2.10 10.26
N ASP A 82 -5.95 -3.03 10.39
CA ASP A 82 -5.93 -4.31 9.68
C ASP A 82 -5.92 -4.13 8.16
N ARG A 83 -6.75 -3.21 7.64
CA ARG A 83 -6.76 -2.87 6.21
C ARG A 83 -5.43 -2.28 5.75
N SER A 84 -4.84 -1.38 6.53
CA SER A 84 -3.55 -0.77 6.18
C SER A 84 -2.40 -1.77 6.29
N TYR A 85 -2.45 -2.72 7.23
CA TYR A 85 -1.46 -3.78 7.36
C TYR A 85 -1.59 -4.81 6.24
N ALA A 86 -2.81 -5.17 5.81
CA ALA A 86 -3.03 -6.03 4.65
C ALA A 86 -2.38 -5.45 3.38
N ARG A 87 -2.46 -4.13 3.16
CA ARG A 87 -1.75 -3.45 2.07
C ARG A 87 -0.23 -3.53 2.17
N LEU A 88 0.34 -3.58 3.38
CA LEU A 88 1.77 -3.85 3.54
C LEU A 88 2.11 -5.29 3.17
N VAL A 89 1.27 -6.25 3.54
CA VAL A 89 1.47 -7.66 3.18
C VAL A 89 1.39 -7.86 1.66
N GLU A 90 0.50 -7.15 0.96
CA GLU A 90 0.37 -7.18 -0.50
C GLU A 90 1.65 -6.74 -1.24
N ILE A 91 2.48 -5.89 -0.62
CA ILE A 91 3.78 -5.47 -1.16
C ILE A 91 4.95 -6.29 -0.56
N GLU A 92 4.64 -7.45 0.02
CA GLU A 92 5.59 -8.34 0.71
C GLU A 92 6.33 -7.71 1.90
N CYS A 93 5.76 -6.66 2.50
CA CYS A 93 6.27 -6.04 3.72
C CYS A 93 5.56 -6.63 4.94
N ARG A 94 6.24 -7.57 5.62
CA ARG A 94 5.75 -8.21 6.86
C ARG A 94 6.55 -7.76 8.05
N LEU A 95 5.88 -7.15 9.02
CA LEU A 95 6.51 -6.73 10.28
C LEU A 95 6.61 -7.90 11.27
N PRO A 96 7.73 -8.05 11.99
CA PRO A 96 7.80 -8.88 13.19
C PRO A 96 6.71 -8.50 14.19
N GLU A 97 6.24 -9.47 14.97
CA GLU A 97 5.12 -9.27 15.89
C GLU A 97 5.31 -8.09 16.84
N THR A 98 6.49 -7.98 17.45
CA THR A 98 6.86 -6.89 18.36
C THR A 98 6.80 -5.53 17.65
N ALA A 99 7.34 -5.43 16.44
CA ALA A 99 7.31 -4.18 15.67
C ALA A 99 5.87 -3.78 15.26
N ARG A 100 5.03 -4.77 14.93
CA ARG A 100 3.62 -4.56 14.62
C ARG A 100 2.85 -4.06 15.85
N ALA A 101 3.11 -4.64 17.03
CA ALA A 101 2.50 -4.22 18.28
C ALA A 101 2.87 -2.76 18.62
N TRP A 102 4.14 -2.40 18.49
CA TRP A 102 4.60 -1.02 18.68
C TRP A 102 4.00 -0.04 17.66
N ALA A 103 3.93 -0.42 16.39
CA ALA A 103 3.30 0.40 15.36
C ALA A 103 1.80 0.62 15.66
N TYR A 104 1.10 -0.41 16.16
CA TYR A 104 -0.29 -0.31 16.58
C TYR A 104 -0.45 0.66 17.76
N LEU A 105 0.33 0.49 18.83
CA LEU A 105 0.26 1.37 20.01
C LEU A 105 0.58 2.83 19.67
N SER A 106 1.64 3.06 18.88
CA SER A 106 2.02 4.40 18.42
C SER A 106 0.91 5.06 17.59
N ALA A 107 0.24 4.28 16.74
CA ALA A 107 -0.85 4.79 15.91
C ALA A 107 -2.17 4.94 16.66
N LEU A 108 -2.37 4.25 17.77
CA LEU A 108 -3.58 4.31 18.59
C LEU A 108 -3.73 5.66 19.31
N SER A 109 -2.64 6.44 19.41
CA SER A 109 -2.61 7.80 19.99
C SER A 109 -3.29 7.85 21.36
N LEU A 110 -2.87 6.93 22.23
CA LEU A 110 -3.37 6.81 23.59
C LEU A 110 -2.96 8.02 24.43
N SER A 111 -3.79 8.35 25.42
CA SER A 111 -3.38 9.25 26.49
C SER A 111 -2.31 8.59 27.36
N HIS A 112 -1.50 9.40 28.03
CA HIS A 112 -0.46 8.92 28.93
C HIS A 112 -1.00 7.95 30.00
N SER A 113 -2.22 8.18 30.49
CA SER A 113 -2.87 7.30 31.46
C SER A 113 -3.23 5.93 30.87
N GLU A 114 -3.64 5.87 29.60
CA GLU A 114 -3.97 4.62 28.92
C GLU A 114 -2.71 3.81 28.57
N GLU A 115 -1.62 4.48 28.18
CA GLU A 115 -0.32 3.84 27.96
C GLU A 115 0.20 3.17 29.24
N LEU A 116 0.18 3.87 30.37
CA LEU A 116 0.58 3.32 31.66
C LEU A 116 -0.28 2.13 32.10
N ALA A 117 -1.59 2.18 31.84
CA ALA A 117 -2.50 1.07 32.14
C ALA A 117 -2.16 -0.18 31.33
N ILE A 118 -1.81 -0.02 30.05
CA ILE A 118 -1.39 -1.14 29.20
C ILE A 118 -0.05 -1.71 29.66
N LEU A 119 0.95 -0.86 29.92
CA LEU A 119 2.27 -1.31 30.40
C LEU A 119 2.15 -2.06 31.74
N GLY A 120 1.34 -1.55 32.66
CA GLY A 120 1.05 -2.21 33.94
C GLY A 120 0.33 -3.56 33.78
N SER A 121 -0.51 -3.71 32.74
CA SER A 121 -1.23 -4.98 32.48
C SER A 121 -0.33 -6.11 31.97
N VAL A 122 0.84 -5.79 31.42
CA VAL A 122 1.84 -6.76 30.92
C VAL A 122 3.05 -6.88 31.85
N ASN A 123 2.90 -6.48 33.12
CA ASN A 123 3.95 -6.53 34.14
C ASN A 123 5.27 -5.84 33.72
N ASN A 124 5.20 -4.85 32.82
CA ASN A 124 6.34 -4.13 32.25
C ASN A 124 7.43 -5.00 31.58
N GLU A 125 7.09 -6.18 31.05
CA GLU A 125 8.07 -7.12 30.48
C GLU A 125 8.76 -6.61 29.19
N PHE A 126 8.21 -5.59 28.53
CA PHE A 126 8.67 -5.08 27.22
C PHE A 126 9.17 -3.62 27.26
N VAL A 127 9.60 -3.13 28.44
CA VAL A 127 10.25 -1.80 28.60
C VAL A 127 11.71 -1.86 28.17
#